data_AF-A0A1J3ETN2-F1
#
_entry.id   AF-A0A1J3ETN2-F1
#
_cell.length_a   1.000
_cell.length_b   1.000
_cell.length_c   1.000
_cell.angle_alpha   90.00
_cell.angle_beta   90.00
_cell.angle_gamma   90.00
#
_symmetry.space_group_name_H-M   'P 1'
#
loop_
_entity.id
_entity.type
_entity.pdbx_description
1 polymer ?
#
loop_
_entity_poly.entity_id
_entity_poly.type
_entity_poly.pdbx_seq_one_letter_code
_entity_poly.pdbx_strand_id
1 'polypeptide(L)'
;ERQLTATYSPQQNGVSERRNRSLVEMARAMIKAKDLPLKFWAEAVHTAAYIQNRIPTRALENKTPLEAWNGTKPSLNHLKVFGCVCYVHI
;
A
#
# COMPACT_ATOMS: atom_id res chain seq x y z
N GLU A 1 -16.01 -7.83 19.77
CA GLU A 1 -17.31 -7.46 19.16
C GLU A 1 -17.10 -6.95 17.74
N ARG A 2 -18.01 -7.27 16.82
CA ARG A 2 -17.98 -6.76 15.43
C ARG A 2 -18.71 -5.41 15.39
N GLN A 3 -18.01 -4.34 15.05
CA GLN A 3 -18.60 -3.02 14.82
C GLN A 3 -19.00 -2.89 13.35
N LEU A 4 -20.27 -2.55 13.08
CA LEU A 4 -20.80 -2.33 11.73
C LEU A 4 -20.93 -0.83 11.48
N THR A 5 -20.66 -0.40 10.24
CA THR A 5 -21.00 0.96 9.80
C THR A 5 -22.52 1.11 9.66
N ALA A 6 -23.06 2.20 10.19
CA ALA A 6 -24.45 2.57 10.00
C ALA A 6 -24.71 2.85 8.51
N THR A 7 -25.84 2.33 8.01
CA THR A 7 -26.30 2.61 6.65
C THR A 7 -26.46 4.12 6.44
N TYR A 8 -26.13 4.60 5.24
CA TYR A 8 -26.20 6.01 4.85
C TYR A 8 -25.36 6.98 5.72
N SER A 9 -24.39 6.48 6.49
CA SER A 9 -23.47 7.29 7.30
C SER A 9 -22.03 7.22 6.78
N PRO A 10 -21.73 7.80 5.59
CA PRO A 10 -20.41 7.73 4.95
C PRO A 10 -19.27 8.31 5.81
N GLN A 11 -19.59 9.19 6.77
CA GLN A 11 -18.64 9.79 7.70
C GLN A 11 -17.92 8.72 8.55
N GLN A 12 -18.57 7.59 8.84
CA GLN A 12 -17.98 6.49 9.63
C GLN A 12 -16.92 5.70 8.84
N ASN A 13 -16.97 5.71 7.51
CA ASN A 13 -16.07 4.93 6.65
C ASN A 13 -14.95 5.76 6.00
N GLY A 14 -14.91 7.08 6.26
CA GLY A 14 -14.03 7.99 5.54
C GLY A 14 -12.53 7.67 5.67
N VAL A 15 -12.09 7.07 6.79
CA VAL A 15 -10.69 6.65 6.97
C VAL A 15 -10.34 5.50 6.00
N SER A 16 -11.20 4.47 5.96
CA SER A 16 -11.03 3.32 5.08
C SER A 16 -11.11 3.73 3.61
N GLU A 17 -12.06 4.60 3.25
CA GLU A 17 -12.23 5.08 1.88
C GLU A 17 -11.01 5.87 1.38
N ARG A 18 -10.46 6.77 2.20
CA ARG A 18 -9.23 7.50 1.86
C ARG A 18 -8.05 6.56 1.68
N ARG A 19 -7.94 5.52 2.51
CA ARG A 19 -6.87 4.52 2.36
C ARG A 19 -7.03 3.69 1.10
N ASN A 20 -8.22 3.20 0.81
CA ASN A 20 -8.49 2.45 -0.42
C ASN A 20 -8.20 3.29 -1.66
N ARG A 21 -8.60 4.57 -1.67
CA ARG A 21 -8.28 5.49 -2.77
C ARG A 21 -6.78 5.65 -2.97
N SER A 22 -6.03 5.96 -1.91
CA SER A 22 -4.57 6.14 -1.98
C SER A 22 -3.85 4.90 -2.51
N LEU A 23 -4.31 3.72 -2.10
CA LEU A 23 -3.74 2.43 -2.52
C LEU A 23 -3.98 2.16 -4.01
N VAL A 24 -5.21 2.40 -4.49
CA VAL A 24 -5.57 2.21 -5.90
C VAL A 24 -4.89 3.23 -6.80
N GLU A 25 -4.80 4.50 -6.38
CA GLU A 25 -4.09 5.55 -7.13
C GLU A 25 -2.60 5.22 -7.26
N MET A 26 -1.96 4.77 -6.18
CA MET A 26 -0.55 4.39 -6.20
C MET A 26 -0.29 3.18 -7.11
N ALA A 27 -1.16 2.17 -7.08
CA ALA A 27 -1.07 1.02 -7.97
C ALA A 27 -1.23 1.43 -9.46
N ARG A 28 -2.20 2.29 -9.77
CA ARG A 28 -2.39 2.83 -11.14
C ARG A 28 -1.17 3.60 -11.61
N ALA A 29 -0.59 4.43 -10.74
CA ALA A 29 0.62 5.19 -11.04
C ALA A 29 1.82 4.28 -11.33
N MET A 30 2.02 3.22 -10.54
CA MET A 30 3.10 2.25 -10.76
C MET A 30 2.99 1.53 -12.11
N ILE A 31 1.78 1.07 -12.46
CA ILE A 31 1.54 0.41 -13.75
C ILE A 31 1.82 1.37 -14.90
N LYS A 32 1.29 2.60 -14.82
CA LYS A 32 1.46 3.61 -15.87
C LYS A 32 2.92 4.06 -16.02
N ALA A 33 3.65 4.17 -14.92
CA ALA A 33 5.06 4.59 -14.92
C ALA A 33 6.00 3.59 -15.60
N LYS A 34 5.60 2.32 -15.69
CA LYS A 34 6.38 1.24 -16.32
C LYS A 34 5.73 0.67 -17.57
N ASP A 35 4.66 1.30 -18.04
CA ASP A 35 3.86 0.87 -19.17
C ASP A 35 3.51 -0.63 -19.12
N LEU A 36 3.15 -1.10 -17.93
CA LEU A 36 2.85 -2.51 -17.70
C LEU A 36 1.41 -2.84 -18.11
N PRO A 37 1.15 -4.04 -18.64
CA PRO A 37 -0.21 -4.49 -18.90
C PRO A 37 -1.05 -4.55 -17.62
N LEU A 38 -2.35 -4.23 -17.72
CA LEU A 38 -3.26 -4.20 -16.58
C LEU A 38 -3.37 -5.54 -15.83
N LYS A 39 -2.98 -6.66 -16.45
CA LYS A 39 -2.93 -7.98 -15.79
C LYS A 39 -2.12 -7.97 -14.48
N PHE A 40 -1.14 -7.06 -14.36
CA PHE A 40 -0.29 -6.92 -13.17
C PHE A 40 -0.90 -6.04 -12.06
N TRP A 41 -2.20 -5.74 -12.13
CA TRP A 41 -2.85 -4.83 -11.18
C TRP A 41 -2.81 -5.37 -9.74
N ALA A 42 -2.93 -6.68 -9.55
CA ALA A 42 -2.93 -7.31 -8.24
C ALA A 42 -1.55 -7.16 -7.57
N GLU A 43 -0.48 -7.36 -8.34
CA GLU A 43 0.91 -7.20 -7.92
C GLU A 43 1.23 -5.73 -7.63
N ALA A 44 0.70 -4.80 -8.43
CA ALA A 44 0.84 -3.37 -8.19
C ALA A 44 0.14 -2.96 -6.90
N VAL A 45 -1.08 -3.45 -6.65
CA VAL A 45 -1.83 -3.22 -5.40
C VAL A 45 -1.10 -3.82 -4.20
N HIS A 46 -0.59 -5.05 -4.31
CA HIS A 46 0.17 -5.69 -3.26
C HIS A 46 1.46 -4.91 -2.94
N THR A 47 2.20 -4.49 -3.96
CA THR A 47 3.39 -3.65 -3.80
C THR A 47 3.03 -2.31 -3.17
N ALA A 48 1.89 -1.73 -3.56
CA ALA A 48 1.40 -0.48 -3.00
C ALA A 48 1.10 -0.58 -1.50
N ALA A 49 0.37 -1.62 -1.10
CA ALA A 49 0.12 -1.90 0.31
C ALA A 49 1.42 -2.13 1.09
N TYR A 50 2.35 -2.90 0.51
CA TYR A 50 3.65 -3.21 1.12
C TYR A 50 4.46 -1.94 1.43
N ILE A 51 4.51 -1.01 0.46
CA ILE A 51 5.19 0.28 0.60
C ILE A 51 4.46 1.15 1.62
N GLN A 52 3.14 1.31 1.53
CA GLN A 52 2.39 2.18 2.45
C GLN A 52 2.53 1.77 3.92
N ASN A 53 2.69 0.49 4.20
CA ASN A 53 2.92 -0.01 5.55
C ASN A 53 4.35 0.22 6.08
N ARG A 54 5.30 0.58 5.20
CA ARG A 54 6.73 0.73 5.51
C ARG A 54 7.29 2.12 5.27
N ILE A 55 6.48 3.05 4.77
CA ILE A 55 6.84 4.47 4.70
C ILE A 55 6.39 5.19 5.96
N PRO A 56 7.13 6.21 6.42
CA PRO A 56 6.73 7.02 7.55
C PRO A 56 5.46 7.79 7.23
N THR A 57 4.61 7.98 8.24
CA THR A 57 3.39 8.80 8.12
C THR A 57 3.34 9.84 9.23
N ARG A 58 2.86 11.05 8.89
CA ARG A 58 2.69 12.14 9.86
C ARG A 58 1.74 11.77 10.99
N ALA A 59 0.77 10.90 10.72
CA ALA A 59 -0.19 10.43 11.72
C ALA A 59 0.46 9.58 12.84
N LEU A 60 1.68 9.09 12.64
CA LEU A 60 2.43 8.26 13.59
C LEU A 60 3.77 8.92 13.96
N GLU A 61 3.85 10.25 13.99
CA GLU A 61 5.08 10.98 14.34
C GLU A 61 6.29 10.57 13.50
N ASN A 62 6.07 10.38 12.19
CA ASN A 62 7.07 9.89 11.23
C ASN A 62 7.59 8.46 11.48
N LYS A 63 6.89 7.66 12.30
CA LYS A 63 7.09 6.21 12.34
C LYS A 63 6.35 5.53 11.19
N THR A 64 6.82 4.35 10.82
CA THR A 64 6.12 3.52 9.82
C THR A 64 4.95 2.79 10.47
N PRO A 65 3.83 2.51 9.76
CA PRO A 65 2.74 1.70 10.30
C PRO A 65 3.19 0.33 10.80
N LEU A 66 4.12 -0.31 10.09
CA LEU A 66 4.69 -1.60 10.51
C LEU A 66 5.53 -1.49 11.78
N GLU A 67 6.31 -0.42 11.94
CA GLU A 67 7.05 -0.14 13.17
C GLU A 67 6.12 0.15 14.35
N ALA A 68 5.04 0.90 14.14
CA ALA A 68 4.04 1.16 15.17
C ALA A 68 3.31 -0.12 15.61
N TRP A 69 3.14 -1.08 14.69
CA TRP A 69 2.48 -2.36 14.96
C TRP A 69 3.41 -3.40 15.61
N ASN A 70 4.64 -3.57 15.10
CA ASN A 70 5.58 -4.60 15.54
C ASN A 70 6.69 -4.11 16.48
N GLY A 71 6.75 -2.81 16.78
CA GLY A 71 7.80 -2.19 17.60
C GLY A 71 9.19 -2.17 16.95
N THR A 72 9.33 -2.65 15.71
CA THR A 72 10.62 -2.82 15.01
C THR A 72 10.62 -2.07 13.68
N LYS A 73 11.69 -1.29 13.44
CA LYS A 73 11.84 -0.53 12.20
C LYS A 73 12.11 -1.48 11.02
N PRO A 74 11.32 -1.42 9.93
CA PRO A 74 11.53 -2.30 8.79
C PRO A 74 12.78 -1.91 8.00
N SER A 75 13.52 -2.92 7.52
CA SER A 75 14.54 -2.72 6.49
C SER A 75 13.89 -2.54 5.12
N LEU A 76 14.47 -1.66 4.29
CA LEU A 76 14.04 -1.38 2.91
C LEU A 76 15.09 -1.82 1.88
N ASN A 77 16.20 -2.43 2.31
CA ASN A 77 17.34 -2.74 1.44
C ASN A 77 17.02 -3.74 0.33
N HIS A 78 15.99 -4.57 0.52
CA HIS A 78 15.55 -5.57 -0.46
C HIS A 78 14.59 -4.99 -1.51
N LEU A 79 14.11 -3.75 -1.35
CA LEU A 79 13.17 -3.16 -2.29
C LEU A 79 13.82 -2.96 -3.66
N LYS A 80 13.06 -3.27 -4.70
CA LYS A 80 13.38 -3.00 -6.11
C LYS A 80 12.27 -2.16 -6.72
N VAL A 81 12.61 -1.46 -7.80
CA VAL A 81 11.63 -0.68 -8.56
C VAL A 81 10.59 -1.64 -9.13
N PHE A 82 9.31 -1.37 -8.91
CA PHE A 82 8.22 -2.15 -9.50
C PHE A 82 8.41 -2.20 -11.03
N GLY A 83 8.21 -3.37 -11.64
CA GLY A 83 8.42 -3.57 -13.08
C GLY A 83 9.89 -3.61 -13.53
N CYS A 84 10.85 -3.82 -12.63
CA CYS A 84 12.24 -4.09 -13.02
C CYS A 84 12.38 -5.45 -13.71
N VAL A 85 13.45 -5.61 -14.50
CA VAL A 85 13.83 -6.92 -15.06
C VAL A 85 14.21 -7.87 -13.93
N CYS A 86 13.65 -9.07 -13.94
CA CYS A 86 13.93 -10.13 -12.98
C CYS A 86 14.34 -11.40 -13.73
N TYR A 87 15.33 -12.12 -13.20
CA TYR A 87 15.78 -13.40 -13.74
C TYR A 87 15.28 -14.52 -12.83
N VAL A 88 14.75 -15.58 -13.43
CA VAL A 88 14.35 -16.81 -12.73
C VAL A 88 15.32 -17.90 -13.17
N HIS A 89 15.93 -18.58 -12.19
CA HIS A 89 16.70 -19.78 -12.47
C HIS A 89 15.70 -20.93 -12.69
N ILE A 90 15.79 -21.57 -13.86
CA ILE A 90 15.00 -22.73 -14.27
C ILE A 90 15.92 -23.94 -14.24
#